data_AF-X1P414-F1
#
_entry.id   AF-X1P414-F1
#
_cell.length_a   1.000
_cell.length_b   1.000
_cell.length_c   1.000
_cell.angle_alpha   90.00
_cell.angle_beta   90.00
_cell.angle_gamma   90.00
#
_symmetry.space_group_name_H-M   'P 1'
#
loop_
_entity.id
_entity.type
_entity.pdbx_description
1 polymer ?
#
loop_
_entity_poly.entity_id
_entity_poly.type
_entity_poly.pdbx_seq_one_letter_code
_entity_poly.pdbx_strand_id
1 'polypeptide(L)'
;RDGPERTLEILEAAIPFHLSYIESLKERYNLSTLAGKERALAEARPFYQGISSLPLKEEIVGLLAELLDLPLEGVREDLGKRQQHWRPTEEPREMEHSWGKEEVILSLLLRGEADFREVATLASPEDFSQHYRPIVEALATANDPFNL
;
A
#
# COMPACT_ATOMS: atom_id res chain seq x y z
N ARG A 1 26.41 10.20 -38.18
CA ARG A 1 26.76 8.89 -37.56
C ARG A 1 27.74 9.22 -36.47
N ASP A 2 27.29 9.21 -35.23
CA ASP A 2 28.15 9.51 -34.09
C ASP A 2 29.20 8.41 -33.96
N GLY A 3 30.48 8.80 -33.94
CA GLY A 3 31.63 7.89 -33.94
C GLY A 3 31.97 7.35 -32.55
N PRO A 4 32.96 6.45 -32.44
CA PRO A 4 33.36 5.81 -31.17
C PRO A 4 33.76 6.82 -30.08
N GLU A 5 34.32 7.97 -30.46
CA GLU A 5 34.68 9.07 -29.55
C GLU A 5 33.45 9.64 -28.85
N ARG A 6 32.35 9.85 -29.59
CA ARG A 6 31.10 10.36 -29.03
C ARG A 6 30.39 9.35 -28.13
N THR A 7 30.56 8.06 -28.39
CA THR A 7 30.06 7.00 -27.50
C THR A 7 30.81 6.99 -26.17
N LEU A 8 32.13 7.23 -26.18
CA LEU A 8 32.93 7.33 -24.96
C LEU A 8 32.54 8.56 -24.14
N GLU A 9 32.35 9.72 -24.79
CA GLU A 9 31.86 10.94 -24.13
C GLU A 9 30.50 10.71 -23.43
N ILE A 10 29.59 9.96 -24.06
CA ILE A 10 28.29 9.61 -23.46
C ILE A 10 28.45 8.68 -22.25
N LEU A 11 29.36 7.71 -22.34
CA LEU A 11 29.63 6.77 -21.24
C LEU A 11 30.31 7.47 -20.05
N GLU A 12 31.21 8.41 -20.30
CA GLU A 12 31.87 9.21 -19.25
C GLU A 12 30.91 10.20 -18.59
N ALA A 13 29.91 10.69 -19.32
CA ALA A 13 28.84 11.51 -18.77
C ALA A 13 27.72 10.70 -18.08
N ALA A 14 27.84 9.37 -17.99
CA ALA A 14 26.81 8.54 -17.41
C ALA A 14 26.65 8.81 -15.91
N ILE A 15 25.42 9.11 -15.51
CA ILE A 15 25.08 9.33 -14.10
C ILE A 15 25.07 7.98 -13.38
N PRO A 16 25.65 7.88 -12.16
CA PRO A 16 25.52 6.69 -11.33
C PRO A 16 24.06 6.23 -11.17
N PHE A 17 23.86 4.92 -11.24
CA PHE A 17 22.51 4.32 -11.27
C PHE A 17 21.63 4.76 -10.10
N HIS A 18 22.16 4.79 -8.87
CA HIS A 18 21.38 5.15 -7.69
C HIS A 18 20.91 6.61 -7.71
N LEU A 19 21.72 7.52 -8.27
CA LEU A 19 21.34 8.92 -8.45
C LEU A 19 20.24 9.06 -9.50
N SER A 20 20.38 8.39 -10.63
CA SER A 20 19.35 8.34 -11.68
C SER A 20 18.05 7.74 -11.16
N TYR A 21 18.14 6.66 -10.38
CA TYR A 21 16.99 6.02 -9.74
C TYR A 21 16.25 6.99 -8.82
N ILE A 22 16.95 7.70 -7.94
CA ILE A 22 16.33 8.65 -7.00
C ILE A 22 15.68 9.82 -7.75
N GLU A 23 16.34 10.38 -8.77
CA GLU A 23 15.75 11.43 -9.60
C GLU A 23 14.46 10.95 -10.30
N SER A 24 14.45 9.71 -10.78
CA SER A 24 13.28 9.14 -11.47
C SER A 24 12.03 9.04 -10.57
N LEU A 25 12.17 9.10 -9.24
CA LEU A 25 11.02 9.16 -8.32
C LEU A 25 10.24 10.47 -8.45
N LYS A 26 10.91 11.59 -8.78
CA LYS A 26 10.25 12.89 -9.03
C LYS A 26 9.35 12.85 -10.24
N GLU A 27 9.72 12.05 -11.24
CA GLU A 27 8.97 11.92 -12.49
C GLU A 27 7.73 11.03 -12.32
N ARG A 28 7.81 10.02 -11.44
CA ARG A 28 6.72 9.05 -11.21
C ARG A 28 5.70 9.50 -10.16
N TYR A 29 6.12 10.29 -9.18
CA TYR A 29 5.31 10.63 -8.02
C TYR A 29 5.21 12.13 -7.75
N ASN A 30 4.03 12.58 -7.33
CA ASN A 30 3.86 13.94 -6.85
C ASN A 30 4.36 14.08 -5.39
N LEU A 31 5.65 14.40 -5.25
CA LEU A 31 6.32 14.49 -3.94
C LEU A 31 5.87 15.71 -3.09
N SER A 32 5.04 16.60 -3.63
CA SER A 32 4.42 17.67 -2.84
C SER A 32 3.24 17.17 -1.97
N THR A 33 2.78 15.94 -2.21
CA THR A 33 1.65 15.34 -1.49
C THR A 33 2.13 14.24 -0.55
N LEU A 34 1.44 14.06 0.57
CA LEU A 34 1.70 12.97 1.51
C LEU A 34 1.67 11.60 0.78
N ALA A 35 0.59 11.33 0.04
CA ALA A 35 0.42 10.07 -0.68
C ALA A 35 1.52 9.82 -1.74
N GLY A 36 2.06 10.87 -2.36
CA GLY A 36 3.17 10.74 -3.30
C GLY A 36 4.50 10.43 -2.60
N LYS A 37 4.78 11.08 -1.46
CA LYS A 37 5.98 10.78 -0.64
C LYS A 37 5.95 9.34 -0.11
N GLU A 38 4.81 8.89 0.40
CA GLU A 38 4.65 7.52 0.89
C GLU A 38 4.83 6.48 -0.22
N ARG A 39 4.25 6.71 -1.41
CA ARG A 39 4.42 5.83 -2.57
C ARG A 39 5.88 5.77 -3.03
N ALA A 40 6.58 6.91 -3.04
CA ALA A 40 8.00 6.96 -3.38
C ALA A 40 8.86 6.15 -2.39
N LEU A 41 8.61 6.26 -1.08
CA LEU A 41 9.30 5.45 -0.06
C LEU A 41 8.99 3.95 -0.19
N ALA A 42 7.73 3.61 -0.46
CA ALA A 42 7.32 2.22 -0.68
C ALA A 42 8.05 1.59 -1.88
N GLU A 43 8.24 2.35 -2.97
CA GLU A 43 9.00 1.89 -4.15
C GLU A 43 10.51 1.83 -3.89
N ALA A 44 11.06 2.78 -3.14
CA ALA A 44 12.48 2.83 -2.80
C ALA A 44 12.92 1.71 -1.85
N ARG A 45 11.99 1.17 -1.05
CA ARG A 45 12.29 0.17 -0.01
C ARG A 45 12.88 -1.14 -0.54
N PRO A 46 12.32 -1.84 -1.55
CA PRO A 46 12.96 -3.02 -2.12
C PRO A 46 14.36 -2.74 -2.67
N PHE A 47 14.55 -1.58 -3.32
CA PHE A 47 15.86 -1.17 -3.82
C PHE A 47 16.87 -1.01 -2.68
N TYR A 48 16.50 -0.27 -1.63
CA TYR A 48 17.34 -0.10 -0.43
C TYR A 48 17.68 -1.43 0.25
N GLN A 49 16.71 -2.34 0.35
CA GLN A 49 16.90 -3.65 0.98
C GLN A 49 17.85 -4.56 0.19
N GLY A 50 17.90 -4.42 -1.13
CA GLY A 50 18.81 -5.16 -2.01
C GLY A 50 20.28 -4.74 -1.89
N ILE A 51 20.58 -3.63 -1.21
CA ILE A 51 21.94 -3.12 -1.09
C ILE A 51 22.65 -3.76 0.11
N SER A 52 23.86 -4.25 -0.09
CA SER A 52 24.70 -4.82 0.97
C SER A 52 25.62 -3.77 1.62
N SER A 53 26.04 -2.77 0.86
CA SER A 53 26.98 -1.73 1.30
C SER A 53 26.31 -0.75 2.29
N LEU A 54 26.81 -0.70 3.53
CA LEU A 54 26.33 0.24 4.55
C LEU A 54 26.55 1.71 4.16
N PRO A 55 27.73 2.13 3.66
CA PRO A 55 27.92 3.51 3.22
C PRO A 55 26.94 3.93 2.12
N LEU A 56 26.66 3.04 1.16
CA LEU A 56 25.72 3.34 0.08
C LEU A 56 24.27 3.42 0.58
N LYS A 57 23.92 2.62 1.59
CA LYS A 57 22.63 2.74 2.28
C LYS A 57 22.47 4.11 2.92
N GLU A 58 23.50 4.58 3.63
CA GLU A 58 23.46 5.90 4.26
C GLU A 58 23.37 7.03 3.24
N GLU A 59 24.10 6.93 2.12
CA GLU A 59 23.98 7.87 1.01
C GLU A 59 22.55 7.93 0.45
N ILE A 60 21.93 6.77 0.20
CA ILE A 60 20.56 6.69 -0.31
C ILE A 60 19.55 7.25 0.69
N VAL A 61 19.71 6.97 1.98
CA VAL A 61 18.86 7.55 3.03
C VAL A 61 18.97 9.07 3.02
N GLY A 62 20.18 9.62 2.92
CA GLY A 62 20.41 11.05 2.84
C GLY A 62 19.72 11.67 1.61
N LEU A 63 19.93 11.08 0.43
CA LEU A 63 19.35 11.55 -0.82
C LEU A 63 17.81 11.49 -0.79
N LEU A 64 17.22 10.42 -0.24
CA LEU A 64 15.77 10.30 -0.12
C LEU A 64 15.19 11.26 0.93
N ALA A 65 15.88 11.49 2.04
CA ALA A 65 15.48 12.45 3.06
C ALA A 65 15.45 13.88 2.51
N GLU A 66 16.48 14.27 1.76
CA GLU A 66 16.54 15.55 1.06
C GLU A 66 15.46 15.66 -0.02
N LEU A 67 15.31 14.62 -0.84
CA LEU A 67 14.32 14.59 -1.92
C LEU A 67 12.88 14.74 -1.41
N LEU A 68 12.57 14.05 -0.32
CA LEU A 68 11.21 14.00 0.23
C LEU A 68 10.96 15.08 1.26
N ASP A 69 11.96 15.89 1.62
CA ASP A 69 11.89 16.86 2.71
C ASP A 69 11.37 16.18 4.00
N LEU A 70 12.06 15.11 4.41
CA LEU A 70 11.73 14.28 5.56
C LEU A 70 12.95 14.11 6.47
N PRO A 71 12.75 13.86 7.78
CA PRO A 71 13.86 13.61 8.69
C PRO A 71 14.60 12.31 8.33
N LEU A 72 15.93 12.38 8.38
CA LEU A 72 16.84 11.28 8.04
C LEU A 72 16.51 9.99 8.80
N GLU A 73 16.32 10.09 10.12
CA GLU A 73 16.00 8.98 11.00
C GLU A 73 14.67 8.32 10.60
N GLY A 74 13.65 9.12 10.27
CA GLY A 74 12.34 8.62 9.85
C GLY A 74 12.42 7.83 8.54
N VAL A 75 13.20 8.32 7.57
CA VAL A 75 13.45 7.61 6.30
C VAL A 75 14.23 6.31 6.54
N ARG A 76 15.28 6.35 7.38
CA ARG A 76 16.09 5.17 7.72
C ARG A 76 15.24 4.07 8.36
N GLU A 77 14.41 4.43 9.34
CA GLU A 77 13.50 3.50 10.00
C GLU A 77 12.48 2.93 9.03
N ASP A 78 11.89 3.77 8.18
CA ASP A 78 10.90 3.31 7.22
C ASP A 78 11.48 2.29 6.25
N LEU A 79 12.59 2.61 5.57
CA LEU A 79 13.26 1.72 4.62
C LEU A 79 13.76 0.42 5.26
N GLY A 80 14.12 0.47 6.55
CA GLY A 80 14.57 -0.68 7.34
C GLY A 80 13.47 -1.68 7.71
N LYS A 81 12.19 -1.28 7.69
CA LYS A 81 11.09 -2.22 7.97
C LYS A 81 10.97 -3.22 6.81
N ARG A 82 11.04 -4.52 7.13
CA ARG A 82 10.64 -5.61 6.21
C ARG A 82 9.24 -5.28 5.69
N GLN A 83 8.98 -5.57 4.40
CA GLN A 83 7.62 -5.53 3.84
C GLN A 83 6.70 -6.44 4.67
N GLN A 84 6.16 -5.96 5.78
CA GLN A 84 4.81 -6.30 6.11
C GLN A 84 3.99 -5.69 4.99
N HIS A 85 3.12 -6.50 4.38
CA HIS A 85 2.17 -6.09 3.35
C HIS A 85 1.62 -4.71 3.69
N TRP A 86 2.26 -3.67 3.15
CA TRP A 86 1.85 -2.30 3.34
C TRP A 86 0.72 -2.18 2.35
N ARG A 87 -0.51 -2.42 2.83
CA ARG A 87 -1.69 -1.91 2.14
C ARG A 87 -1.50 -0.40 2.21
N PRO A 88 -1.31 0.29 1.07
CA PRO A 88 -1.53 1.72 1.07
C PRO A 88 -2.90 1.93 1.71
N THR A 89 -3.06 2.94 2.55
CA THR A 89 -4.37 3.56 2.64
C THR A 89 -4.66 4.02 1.22
N GLU A 90 -5.32 3.16 0.46
CA GLU A 90 -5.82 3.47 -0.85
C GLU A 90 -6.66 4.73 -0.64
N GLU A 91 -6.17 5.87 -1.13
CA GLU A 91 -7.09 6.82 -1.76
C GLU A 91 -8.03 5.94 -2.57
N PRO A 92 -9.35 5.96 -2.30
CA PRO A 92 -10.26 5.03 -2.91
C PRO A 92 -10.18 5.27 -4.40
N ARG A 93 -9.35 4.46 -5.08
CA ARG A 93 -9.53 4.16 -6.46
C ARG A 93 -10.93 3.59 -6.47
N GLU A 94 -11.80 4.24 -7.22
CA GLU A 94 -13.05 3.68 -7.71
C GLU A 94 -12.71 2.42 -8.50
N MET A 95 -12.25 1.36 -7.82
CA MET A 95 -12.64 0.03 -8.20
C MET A 95 -14.11 0.01 -7.86
N GLU A 96 -14.95 0.10 -8.88
CA GLU A 96 -16.28 -0.49 -8.84
C GLU A 96 -16.12 -1.99 -8.51
N HIS A 97 -15.75 -2.31 -7.27
CA HIS A 97 -16.31 -3.47 -6.61
C HIS A 97 -17.77 -3.08 -6.45
N SER A 98 -18.59 -3.38 -7.46
CA SER A 98 -20.03 -3.42 -7.23
C SER A 98 -20.22 -4.40 -6.09
N TRP A 99 -20.48 -3.89 -4.89
CA TRP A 99 -20.67 -4.73 -3.72
C TRP A 99 -21.74 -5.75 -4.06
N GLY A 100 -21.42 -7.03 -3.91
CA GLY A 100 -22.40 -8.09 -4.03
C GLY A 100 -23.51 -7.84 -3.01
N LYS A 101 -24.74 -8.31 -3.29
CA LYS A 101 -25.87 -8.15 -2.36
C LYS A 101 -25.54 -8.65 -0.95
N GLU A 102 -24.78 -9.74 -0.85
CA GLU A 102 -24.30 -10.32 0.41
C GLU A 102 -23.37 -9.36 1.17
N GLU A 103 -22.46 -8.69 0.48
CA GLU A 103 -21.49 -7.74 1.06
C GLU A 103 -22.19 -6.49 1.59
N VAL A 104 -23.20 -6.00 0.87
CA VAL A 104 -24.03 -4.88 1.32
C VAL A 104 -24.74 -5.25 2.62
N ILE A 105 -25.40 -6.41 2.68
CA ILE A 105 -26.11 -6.87 3.88
C ILE A 105 -25.14 -7.02 5.06
N LEU A 106 -23.98 -7.64 4.84
CA LEU A 106 -22.95 -7.80 5.87
C LEU A 106 -22.44 -6.46 6.39
N SER A 107 -22.25 -5.48 5.51
CA SER A 107 -21.78 -4.15 5.92
C SER A 107 -22.78 -3.45 6.86
N LEU A 108 -24.07 -3.60 6.61
CA LEU A 108 -25.13 -3.02 7.44
C LEU A 108 -25.21 -3.72 8.80
N LEU A 109 -25.12 -5.05 8.82
CA LEU A 109 -25.10 -5.84 10.05
C LEU A 109 -23.88 -5.52 10.92
N LEU A 110 -22.69 -5.47 10.33
CA LEU A 110 -21.44 -5.20 11.05
C LEU A 110 -21.36 -3.77 11.60
N ARG A 111 -22.01 -2.81 10.93
CA ARG A 111 -22.11 -1.42 11.40
C ARG A 111 -23.24 -1.20 12.41
N GLY A 112 -24.09 -2.21 12.64
CA GLY A 112 -25.28 -2.08 13.48
C GLY A 112 -26.36 -1.19 12.86
N GLU A 113 -26.30 -0.93 11.55
CA GLU A 113 -27.32 -0.19 10.80
C GLU A 113 -28.52 -1.08 10.44
N ALA A 114 -28.38 -2.41 10.55
CA ALA A 114 -29.44 -3.39 10.45
C ALA A 114 -29.28 -4.47 11.54
N ASP A 115 -30.41 -5.00 12.02
CA ASP A 115 -30.42 -6.14 12.95
C ASP A 115 -30.50 -7.45 12.15
N PHE A 116 -29.79 -8.48 12.63
CA PHE A 116 -29.87 -9.81 12.04
C PHE A 116 -31.31 -10.36 12.05
N ARG A 117 -32.14 -10.00 13.04
CA ARG A 117 -33.56 -10.39 13.11
C ARG A 117 -34.37 -9.90 11.92
N GLU A 118 -34.06 -8.73 11.38
CA GLU A 118 -34.75 -8.18 10.21
C GLU A 118 -34.30 -8.90 8.93
N VAL A 119 -33.00 -9.16 8.81
CA VAL A 119 -32.42 -9.92 7.68
C VAL A 119 -32.92 -11.36 7.67
N ALA A 120 -33.06 -11.99 8.84
CA ALA A 120 -33.54 -13.36 9.01
C ALA A 120 -34.97 -13.59 8.49
N THR A 121 -35.76 -12.53 8.29
CA THR A 121 -37.09 -12.65 7.65
C THR A 121 -37.02 -12.89 6.14
N LEU A 122 -35.88 -12.59 5.52
CA LEU A 122 -35.68 -12.61 4.06
C LEU A 122 -34.57 -13.59 3.62
N ALA A 123 -33.57 -13.83 4.47
CA ALA A 123 -32.44 -14.71 4.17
C ALA A 123 -31.91 -15.38 5.43
N SER A 124 -31.64 -16.69 5.33
CA SER A 124 -30.96 -17.49 6.34
C SER A 124 -29.44 -17.48 6.12
N PRO A 125 -28.61 -17.83 7.13
CA PRO A 125 -27.16 -17.94 6.96
C PRO A 125 -26.73 -18.90 5.85
N GLU A 126 -27.56 -19.90 5.54
CA GLU A 126 -27.29 -20.88 4.47
C GLU A 126 -27.39 -20.25 3.07
N ASP A 127 -28.18 -19.19 2.92
CA ASP A 127 -28.39 -18.45 1.66
C ASP A 127 -27.19 -17.57 1.28
N PHE A 128 -26.25 -17.37 2.21
CA PHE A 128 -24.99 -16.69 1.94
C PHE A 128 -23.96 -17.66 1.36
N SER A 129 -23.07 -17.12 0.52
CA SER A 129 -21.94 -17.87 -0.01
C SER A 129 -21.09 -18.47 1.11
N GLN A 130 -20.43 -19.59 0.82
CA GLN A 130 -19.61 -20.33 1.78
C GLN A 130 -18.54 -19.47 2.46
N HIS A 131 -18.09 -18.42 1.75
CA HIS A 131 -17.11 -17.47 2.27
C HIS A 131 -17.66 -16.65 3.44
N TYR A 132 -18.93 -16.23 3.37
CA TYR A 132 -19.55 -15.33 4.34
C TYR A 132 -20.39 -16.02 5.40
N ARG A 133 -20.82 -17.27 5.16
CA ARG A 133 -21.64 -18.05 6.10
C ARG A 133 -21.12 -18.06 7.54
N PRO A 134 -19.81 -18.28 7.84
CA PRO A 134 -19.32 -18.29 9.22
C PRO A 134 -19.51 -16.94 9.93
N ILE A 135 -19.45 -15.83 9.19
CA ILE A 135 -19.63 -14.47 9.72
C ILE A 135 -21.09 -14.26 10.09
N VAL A 136 -22.01 -14.68 9.20
CA VAL A 136 -23.45 -14.54 9.40
C VAL A 136 -23.94 -15.43 10.55
N GLU A 137 -23.44 -16.66 10.68
CA GLU A 137 -23.73 -17.55 11.80
C GLU A 137 -23.29 -16.97 13.16
N ALA A 138 -22.10 -16.35 13.19
CA ALA A 138 -21.61 -15.68 14.39
C ALA A 138 -22.48 -14.48 14.77
N LEU A 139 -22.91 -13.67 13.79
CA LEU A 139 -23.80 -12.53 14.01
C LEU A 139 -25.22 -12.96 14.43
N ALA A 140 -25.71 -14.07 13.90
CA ALA A 140 -26.97 -14.67 14.31
C ALA A 140 -26.96 -15.09 15.78
N THR A 141 -25.84 -15.69 16.22
CA THR A 141 -25.66 -16.15 17.59
C THR A 141 -25.42 -15.00 18.57
N ALA A 142 -24.72 -13.95 18.14
CA ALA A 142 -24.41 -12.78 18.98
C ALA A 142 -25.62 -11.89 19.24
N ASN A 143 -26.60 -11.86 18.33
CA ASN A 143 -27.87 -11.14 18.50
C ASN A 143 -28.96 -11.98 19.19
N ASP A 144 -28.64 -13.18 19.66
CA ASP A 144 -29.57 -14.01 20.44
C ASP A 144 -29.50 -13.58 21.92
N PRO A 145 -30.60 -13.05 22.52
CA PRO A 145 -30.59 -12.54 23.90
C PRO A 145 -30.42 -13.61 24.99
N PHE A 146 -30.19 -14.87 24.64
CA PHE A 146 -30.10 -16.01 25.57
C PHE A 146 -28.67 -16.49 25.89
N ASN A 147 -27.63 -15.77 25.50
CA ASN A 147 -26.27 -16.01 25.98
C ASN A 147 -25.83 -14.95 27.02
N LEU A 148 -26.45 -15.01 28.20
CA LEU A 148 -25.92 -14.49 29.47
C LEU A 148 -26.08 -15.56 30.56
#